data_AF-A0A414R8Z0-F1
#
_entry.id   AF-A0A414R8Z0-F1
#
_cell.length_a   1.000
_cell.length_b   1.000
_cell.length_c   1.000
_cell.angle_alpha   90.00
_cell.angle_beta   90.00
_cell.angle_gamma   90.00
#
_symmetry.space_group_name_H-M   'P 1'
#
loop_
_entity.id
_entity.type
_entity.pdbx_description
1 polymer ?
#
loop_
_entity_poly.entity_id
_entity_poly.type
_entity_poly.pdbx_seq_one_letter_code
_entity_poly.pdbx_strand_id
1 'polypeptide(L)' 'MRDNELIRKRDKVMIEAFHQLYNIKRKRLDDVLTILSKNFFLTEDYIYKRIFKIMENSQYYDTLVHEKH' A
#
# COMPACT_ATOMS: atom_id res chain seq x y z
N MET A 1 -10.62 11.41 19.56
CA MET A 1 -9.56 10.48 19.12
C MET A 1 -9.60 10.43 17.60
N ARG A 2 -8.48 10.55 16.88
CA ARG A 2 -8.50 10.32 15.42
C ARG A 2 -8.94 8.87 15.19
N ASP A 3 -9.91 8.67 14.31
CA ASP A 3 -10.51 7.36 14.06
C ASP A 3 -9.47 6.42 13.44
N ASN A 4 -8.79 5.65 14.29
CA ASN A 4 -7.73 4.73 13.90
C ASN A 4 -8.25 3.65 12.93
N GLU A 5 -9.56 3.38 12.93
CA GLU A 5 -10.20 2.44 12.03
C GLU A 5 -10.23 2.94 10.58
N LEU A 6 -10.57 4.22 10.36
CA LEU A 6 -10.59 4.81 9.01
C LEU A 6 -9.19 4.83 8.39
N ILE A 7 -8.16 5.12 9.21
CA ILE A 7 -6.77 5.09 8.77
C ILE A 7 -6.37 3.67 8.35
N ARG A 8 -6.71 2.65 9.16
CA ARG A 8 -6.45 1.25 8.83
C ARG A 8 -7.16 0.79 7.55
N LYS A 9 -8.43 1.17 7.38
CA LYS A 9 -9.20 0.86 6.16
C LYS A 9 -8.53 1.48 4.92
N ARG A 10 -8.12 2.75 4.98
CA ARG A 10 -7.39 3.40 3.89
C ARG A 10 -6.06 2.71 3.60
N ASP A 11 -5.29 2.41 4.64
CA ASP A 11 -3.98 1.78 4.50
C ASP A 11 -4.12 0.38 3.86
N LYS A 12 -5.14 -0.42 4.22
CA LYS A 12 -5.44 -1.70 3.54
C LYS A 12 -5.71 -1.53 2.04
N VAL A 13 -6.63 -0.64 1.67
CA VAL A 13 -6.95 -0.38 0.25
C VAL A 13 -5.71 0.10 -0.52
N MET A 14 -4.85 0.90 0.13
CA MET A 14 -3.58 1.34 -0.46
C MET A 14 -2.61 0.18 -0.70
N ILE A 15 -2.49 -0.75 0.26
CA ILE A 15 -1.62 -1.93 0.15
C ILE A 15 -2.13 -2.89 -0.94
N GLU A 16 -3.44 -3.11 -1.02
CA GLU A 16 -4.06 -3.92 -2.09
C GLU A 16 -3.81 -3.31 -3.46
N ALA A 17 -3.99 -1.99 -3.60
CA ALA A 17 -3.71 -1.28 -4.84
C ALA A 17 -2.23 -1.35 -5.21
N PHE A 18 -1.33 -1.23 -4.22
CA PHE A 18 0.10 -1.42 -4.42
C PHE A 18 0.41 -2.82 -4.93
N HIS A 19 -0.13 -3.86 -4.27
CA HIS A 19 0.07 -5.26 -4.66
C HIS A 19 -0.39 -5.53 -6.10
N GLN A 20 -1.56 -5.05 -6.47
CA GLN A 20 -2.11 -5.20 -7.82
C GLN A 20 -1.23 -4.53 -8.88
N LEU A 21 -0.69 -3.34 -8.60
CA LEU A 21 0.13 -2.60 -9.56
C LEU A 21 1.56 -3.14 -9.64
N TYR A 22 2.17 -3.45 -8.49
CA TYR A 22 3.57 -3.84 -8.39
C TYR A 22 3.78 -5.35 -8.62
N ASN A 23 3.04 -6.23 -7.95
CA ASN A 23 3.28 -7.68 -8.05
C ASN A 23 2.55 -8.31 -9.23
N ILE A 24 1.28 -7.94 -9.44
CA ILE A 24 0.44 -8.57 -10.48
C ILE A 24 0.71 -7.93 -11.84
N LYS A 25 0.57 -6.60 -11.95
CA LYS A 25 0.82 -5.86 -13.19
C LYS A 25 2.30 -5.58 -13.47
N ARG A 26 3.20 -5.87 -12.51
CA ARG A 26 4.65 -5.73 -12.65
C ARG A 26 5.11 -4.33 -13.09
N LYS A 27 4.43 -3.27 -12.62
CA LYS A 27 4.84 -1.88 -12.85
C LYS A 27 6.06 -1.54 -12.00
N ARG A 28 6.88 -0.59 -12.47
CA ARG A 28 8.04 -0.09 -11.73
C ARG A 28 7.60 0.55 -10.42
N LEU A 29 8.39 0.38 -9.37
CA LEU A 29 8.07 0.89 -8.04
C LEU A 29 7.76 2.39 -8.05
N ASP A 30 8.59 3.21 -8.72
CA ASP A 30 8.38 4.65 -8.84
C ASP A 30 7.02 4.97 -9.48
N ASP A 31 6.68 4.32 -10.60
CA ASP A 31 5.39 4.52 -11.27
C ASP A 31 4.21 4.15 -10.36
N VAL A 32 4.34 3.05 -9.60
CA VAL A 32 3.30 2.62 -8.64
C VAL A 32 3.13 3.66 -7.54
N LEU A 33 4.22 4.14 -6.96
CA LEU A 33 4.17 5.16 -5.91
C LEU A 33 3.58 6.48 -6.43
N THR A 34 3.93 6.92 -7.64
CA THR A 34 3.34 8.11 -8.27
C THR A 34 1.83 7.94 -8.52
N ILE A 35 1.39 6.75 -8.97
CA ILE A 35 -0.04 6.47 -9.18
C ILE A 35 -0.79 6.51 -7.83
N LEU A 36 -0.25 5.85 -6.81
CA LEU A 36 -0.86 5.84 -5.47
C LEU A 36 -0.86 7.24 -4.84
N SER A 37 0.20 8.01 -5.05
CA SER A 37 0.29 9.40 -4.58
C SER A 37 -0.86 10.24 -5.10
N LYS A 38 -1.16 10.14 -6.40
CA LYS A 38 -2.29 10.83 -7.04
C LYS A 38 -3.66 10.33 -6.57
N ASN A 39 -3.80 9.02 -6.37
CA ASN A 39 -5.09 8.42 -5.98
C ASN A 39 -5.45 8.68 -4.50
N PHE A 40 -4.45 8.68 -3.62
CA PHE A 40 -4.64 8.82 -2.17
C PHE A 40 -4.34 10.22 -1.66
N PHE A 41 -3.86 11.13 -2.52
CA PHE A 41 -3.44 12.50 -2.16
C PHE A 41 -2.39 12.53 -1.04
N LEU A 42 -1.42 11.61 -1.10
CA LEU A 42 -0.33 11.45 -0.15
C LEU A 42 1.01 11.51 -0.89
N THR A 43 2.09 11.84 -0.19
CA THR A 43 3.42 11.82 -0.80
C THR A 43 3.91 10.39 -1.01
N GLU A 44 4.73 10.17 -2.03
CA GLU A 44 5.32 8.86 -2.36
C GLU A 44 6.11 8.28 -1.17
N ASP A 45 6.93 9.11 -0.51
CA ASP A 45 7.68 8.73 0.70
C ASP A 45 6.75 8.30 1.85
N TYR A 46 5.63 9.01 2.03
CA TYR A 46 4.66 8.67 3.07
C TYR A 46 3.97 7.33 2.78
N ILE A 47 3.60 7.08 1.52
CA ILE A 47 3.03 5.81 1.06
C ILE A 47 4.02 4.67 1.28
N TYR A 48 5.28 4.87 0.88
CA TYR A 48 6.34 3.89 1.07
C TYR A 48 6.51 3.53 2.56
N LYS A 49 6.56 4.53 3.44
CA LYS A 49 6.63 4.31 4.90
C LYS A 49 5.40 3.59 5.43
N ARG A 50 4.21 3.96 4.94
CA ARG A 50 2.95 3.32 5.34
C ARG A 50 2.93 1.83 5.00
N ILE A 51 3.40 1.46 3.81
CA ILE A 51 3.40 0.06 3.36
C ILE A 51 4.50 -0.74 4.08
N PHE A 52 5.74 -0.25 4.11
CA PHE A 52 6.90 -1.06 4.51
C PHE A 52 7.47 -0.78 5.90
N LYS A 53 7.14 0.35 6.53
CA LYS A 53 7.68 0.73 7.86
C LYS A 53 6.68 0.55 9.00
N ILE A 54 5.42 0.25 8.69
CA ILE A 54 4.41 -0.11 9.68
C ILE A 54 4.26 -1.62 9.68
N MET A 55 4.54 -2.25 10.82
CA MET A 55 4.54 -3.71 10.96
C MET A 55 3.21 -4.36 10.52
N GLU A 56 2.07 -3.83 10.98
CA GLU A 56 0.74 -4.32 10.62
C GLU A 56 0.51 -4.30 9.09
N ASN A 57 0.94 -3.23 8.43
CA ASN A 57 0.77 -3.05 6.99
C ASN A 57 1.73 -3.92 6.18
N SER A 58 2.98 -4.04 6.62
CA SER A 58 3.96 -4.91 5.96
C SER A 58 3.54 -6.37 6.05
N GLN A 59 3.05 -6.81 7.22
CA GLN A 59 2.53 -8.17 7.39
C GLN A 59 1.33 -8.43 6.47
N TYR A 60 0.41 -7.47 6.36
CA TYR A 60 -0.72 -7.60 5.45
C TYR A 60 -0.26 -7.66 3.99
N TYR A 61 0.71 -6.83 3.58
CA TYR A 61 1.31 -6.93 2.26
C TYR A 61 1.92 -8.32 2.01
N ASP A 62 2.69 -8.86 2.96
CA ASP A 62 3.29 -10.19 2.83
C ASP A 62 2.21 -11.27 2.65
N THR A 63 1.08 -11.19 3.35
CA THR A 63 -0.03 -12.14 3.14
C THR A 63 -0.55 -12.13 1.70
N LEU A 64 -0.70 -10.95 1.10
CA LEU A 64 -1.13 -10.80 -0.30
C LEU A 64 -0.09 -11.36 -1.29
N VAL A 65 1.20 -11.19 -1.00
CA VAL A 65 2.28 -11.73 -1.84
C VAL A 65 2.34 -13.26 -1.77
N HIS A 66 2.01 -13.83 -0.62
CA HIS A 66 2.10 -15.27 -0.36
C HIS A 66 0.80 -16.04 -0.62
N GLU A 67 -0.34 -15.36 -0.76
CA GLU A 67 -1.56 -15.94 -1.36
C GLU A 67 -1.31 -16.25 -2.84
N LYS A 68 -0.66 -17.40 -3.09
CA LYS A 68 -0.63 -18.04 -4.40
C LYS A 68 -2.04 -18.54 -4.72
N HIS A 69 -2.73 -17.85 -5.62
CA HIS A 69 -3.73 -18.49 -6.48
C HIS A 69 -3.05 -19.38 -7.52
#